data_AF-A0A4R5MN42-F1
#
_entry.id   AF-A0A4R5MN42-F1
#
_cell.length_a   1.000
_cell.length_b   1.000
_cell.length_c   1.000
_cell.angle_alpha   90.00
_cell.angle_beta   90.00
_cell.angle_gamma   90.00
#
_symmetry.space_group_name_H-M   'P 1'
#
loop_
_entity.id
_entity.type
_entity.pdbx_description
1 polymer ?
#
loop_
_entity_poly.entity_id
_entity_poly.type
_entity_poly.pdbx_seq_one_letter_code
_entity_poly.pdbx_strand_id
1 'polypeptide(L)'
;MKEIKIFILSILLFSPVLCFAQKAYESVDYVGAFNGFSIKFTLANGYIGASRISLKINHKKALIFTSVSGVADEKEQLKFLHYINPLKFSKNYFILYGMRAGYADEPQRILGTYHDGKREFKIILKKK
;
A
#
# COMPACT_ATOMS: atom_id res chain seq x y z
N MET A 1 -12.78 -13.93 52.93
CA MET A 1 -11.81 -14.01 51.80
C MET A 1 -12.15 -15.08 50.73
N LYS A 2 -13.30 -15.77 50.76
CA LYS A 2 -13.73 -16.71 49.70
C LYS A 2 -14.64 -16.05 48.66
N GLU A 3 -15.54 -15.17 49.09
CA GLU A 3 -16.53 -14.46 48.25
C GLU A 3 -15.89 -13.59 47.14
N ILE A 4 -14.80 -12.87 47.46
CA ILE A 4 -14.12 -11.97 46.51
C ILE A 4 -13.49 -12.73 45.33
N LYS A 5 -13.08 -14.00 45.53
CA LYS A 5 -12.49 -14.82 44.46
C LYS A 5 -13.53 -15.24 43.41
N ILE A 6 -14.79 -15.39 43.81
CA ILE A 6 -15.87 -15.79 42.91
C ILE A 6 -16.26 -14.63 42.00
N PHE A 7 -16.26 -13.40 42.52
CA PHE A 7 -16.65 -12.21 41.75
C PHE A 7 -15.70 -11.90 40.58
N ILE A 8 -14.39 -12.11 40.78
CA ILE A 8 -13.37 -11.89 39.73
C ILE A 8 -13.49 -12.94 38.62
N LEU A 9 -13.85 -14.19 38.95
CA LEU A 9 -14.03 -15.26 37.99
C LEU A 9 -15.24 -15.00 37.06
N SER A 10 -16.31 -14.41 37.60
CA SER A 10 -17.51 -14.06 36.84
C SER A 10 -17.25 -12.96 35.80
N ILE A 11 -16.44 -11.95 36.13
CA ILE A 11 -16.12 -10.86 35.19
C ILE A 11 -15.27 -11.35 34.01
N LEU A 12 -14.41 -12.35 34.23
CA LEU A 12 -13.55 -12.90 33.18
C LEU A 12 -14.32 -13.79 32.19
N LEU A 13 -15.40 -14.45 32.64
CA LEU A 13 -16.21 -15.35 31.82
C LEU A 13 -17.27 -14.63 30.96
N PHE A 14 -17.61 -13.38 31.31
CA PHE A 14 -18.63 -12.59 30.61
C PHE A 14 -18.06 -11.44 29.77
N SER A 15 -16.73 -11.34 29.57
CA SER A 15 -16.22 -10.40 28.56
C SER A 15 -16.49 -10.99 27.17
N PRO A 16 -17.40 -10.45 26.35
CA PRO A 16 -17.45 -10.83 24.95
C PRO A 16 -16.11 -10.40 24.36
N VAL A 17 -15.26 -11.37 24.06
CA VAL A 17 -14.06 -11.14 23.26
C VAL A 17 -14.59 -10.80 21.88
N LEU A 18 -14.88 -9.52 21.65
CA LEU A 18 -15.11 -8.96 20.33
C LEU A 18 -13.77 -9.04 19.60
N CYS A 19 -13.45 -10.25 19.15
CA CYS A 19 -12.35 -10.52 18.27
C CYS A 19 -12.74 -9.94 16.92
N PHE A 20 -12.47 -8.64 16.75
CA PHE A 20 -12.47 -8.03 15.43
C PHE A 20 -11.32 -8.67 14.67
N ALA A 21 -11.63 -9.72 13.90
CA ALA A 21 -10.70 -10.27 12.92
C ALA A 21 -10.39 -9.15 11.92
N GLN A 22 -9.26 -8.47 12.13
CA GLN A 22 -8.77 -7.45 11.22
C GLN A 22 -8.55 -8.16 9.88
N LYS A 23 -9.37 -7.83 8.87
CA LYS A 23 -9.29 -8.46 7.54
C LYS A 23 -7.88 -8.24 7.01
N ALA A 24 -7.07 -9.30 7.01
CA ALA A 24 -5.75 -9.28 6.40
C ALA A 24 -5.96 -8.97 4.92
N TYR A 25 -5.32 -7.92 4.41
CA TYR A 25 -5.36 -7.61 2.99
C TYR A 25 -4.52 -8.64 2.23
N GLU A 26 -4.96 -8.97 1.03
CA GLU A 26 -4.14 -9.79 0.14
C GLU A 26 -3.07 -8.92 -0.50
N SER A 27 -1.83 -9.42 -0.57
CA SER A 27 -0.73 -8.70 -1.20
C SER A 27 -0.46 -9.27 -2.59
N VAL A 28 -0.62 -8.44 -3.61
CA VAL A 28 -0.37 -8.83 -5.00
C VAL A 28 0.81 -8.04 -5.55
N ASP A 29 1.82 -8.75 -6.02
CA ASP A 29 3.05 -8.16 -6.53
C ASP A 29 2.98 -7.91 -8.04
N TYR A 30 3.43 -6.73 -8.44
CA TYR A 30 3.59 -6.31 -9.82
C TYR A 30 5.02 -5.84 -10.04
N VAL A 31 5.54 -6.08 -11.24
CA VAL A 31 6.90 -5.73 -11.64
C VAL A 31 6.91 -4.97 -12.95
N GLY A 32 7.85 -4.04 -13.09
CA GLY A 32 8.08 -3.30 -14.32
C GLY A 32 9.46 -2.68 -14.34
N ALA A 33 9.76 -1.95 -15.40
CA ALA A 33 10.99 -1.19 -15.52
C ALA A 33 10.82 0.00 -16.46
N PHE A 34 11.61 1.05 -16.25
CA PHE A 34 11.76 2.16 -17.18
C PHE A 34 13.18 2.70 -17.08
N ASN A 35 13.78 3.11 -18.20
CA ASN A 35 15.13 3.71 -18.24
C ASN A 35 16.19 2.96 -17.40
N GLY A 36 16.14 1.62 -17.41
CA GLY A 36 17.07 0.78 -16.65
C GLY A 36 16.77 0.67 -15.14
N PHE A 37 15.78 1.40 -14.61
CA PHE A 37 15.32 1.25 -13.23
C PHE A 37 14.23 0.19 -13.13
N SER A 38 14.34 -0.69 -12.13
CA SER A 38 13.33 -1.71 -11.85
C SER A 38 12.32 -1.20 -10.83
N ILE A 39 11.03 -1.45 -11.11
CA ILE A 39 9.91 -1.12 -10.23
C ILE A 39 9.31 -2.41 -9.69
N LYS A 40 9.07 -2.44 -8.38
CA LYS A 40 8.18 -3.40 -7.73
C LYS A 40 7.03 -2.63 -7.11
N PHE A 41 5.80 -2.99 -7.44
CA PHE A 41 4.59 -2.49 -6.78
C PHE A 41 3.92 -3.64 -6.04
N THR A 42 3.59 -3.42 -4.78
CA THR A 42 2.82 -4.37 -3.97
C THR A 42 1.46 -3.74 -3.70
N LEU A 43 0.42 -4.30 -4.31
CA LEU A 43 -0.98 -3.94 -4.10
C LEU A 43 -1.48 -4.60 -2.83
N ALA A 44 -2.00 -3.80 -1.90
CA ALA A 44 -2.75 -4.30 -0.75
C ALA A 44 -4.24 -4.39 -1.11
N ASN A 45 -4.67 -5.50 -1.71
CA ASN A 45 -6.06 -5.71 -2.13
C ASN A 45 -7.00 -5.76 -0.91
N GLY A 46 -8.01 -4.90 -0.90
CA GLY A 46 -8.90 -4.70 0.23
C GLY A 46 -8.45 -3.60 1.20
N TYR A 47 -7.23 -3.07 1.05
CA TYR A 47 -6.78 -1.87 1.76
C TYR A 47 -5.69 -1.13 0.97
N ILE A 48 -6.06 -0.49 -0.15
CA ILE A 48 -5.08 0.07 -1.08
C ILE A 48 -4.14 1.10 -0.49
N GLY A 49 -4.51 1.74 0.62
CA GLY A 49 -3.63 2.69 1.30
C GLY A 49 -2.35 2.07 1.85
N ALA A 50 -2.35 0.76 2.13
CA ALA A 50 -1.15 0.02 2.49
C ALA A 50 -0.26 -0.39 1.30
N SER A 51 -0.68 -0.09 0.07
CA SER A 51 0.11 -0.40 -1.12
C SER A 51 1.40 0.41 -1.17
N ARG A 52 2.44 -0.16 -1.77
CA ARG A 52 3.78 0.47 -1.83
C ARG A 52 4.47 0.23 -3.16
N ILE A 53 5.25 1.21 -3.59
CA ILE A 53 6.14 1.09 -4.74
C ILE A 53 7.59 1.13 -4.26
N SER A 54 8.41 0.21 -4.76
CA SER A 54 9.86 0.20 -4.61
C SER A 54 10.49 0.46 -5.97
N LEU A 55 11.32 1.50 -6.06
CA LEU A 55 12.12 1.81 -7.23
C LEU A 55 13.58 1.49 -6.94
N LYS A 56 14.12 0.45 -7.60
CA LYS A 56 15.52 0.06 -7.44
C LYS A 56 16.40 0.97 -8.29
N ILE A 57 17.22 1.79 -7.63
CA ILE A 57 18.17 2.71 -8.28
C ILE A 57 19.47 1.99 -8.62
N ASN A 58 19.91 1.09 -7.74
CA ASN A 58 21.05 0.21 -7.96
C ASN A 58 20.94 -1.04 -7.05
N HIS A 59 21.94 -1.91 -7.05
CA HIS A 59 21.93 -3.14 -6.25
C HIS A 59 21.79 -2.92 -4.74
N LYS A 60 22.17 -1.74 -4.22
CA LYS A 60 22.22 -1.42 -2.79
C LYS A 60 21.14 -0.45 -2.33
N LYS A 61 20.45 0.24 -3.25
CA LYS A 61 19.54 1.35 -2.94
C LYS A 61 18.22 1.20 -3.68
N ALA A 62 17.14 1.22 -2.90
CA ALA A 62 15.77 1.34 -3.39
C ALA A 62 15.09 2.55 -2.74
N LEU A 63 14.25 3.24 -3.50
CA LEU A 63 13.39 4.31 -3.00
C LEU A 63 12.01 3.72 -2.74
N ILE A 64 11.42 4.02 -1.59
CA ILE A 64 10.10 3.49 -1.19
C ILE A 64 9.07 4.60 -1.27
N PHE A 65 7.99 4.35 -2.01
CA PHE A 65 6.89 5.28 -2.17
C PHE A 65 5.63 4.71 -1.53
N THR A 66 4.94 5.54 -0.77
CA THR A 66 3.69 5.19 -0.07
C THR A 66 2.55 6.02 -0.63
N SER A 67 1.33 5.48 -0.58
CA SER A 67 0.16 6.24 -1.04
C SER A 67 -0.03 7.51 -0.21
N VAL A 68 -0.52 8.58 -0.85
CA VAL A 68 -0.74 9.87 -0.18
C VAL A 68 -2.02 9.88 0.64
N SER A 69 -3.13 9.54 -0.02
CA SER A 69 -4.49 9.66 0.52
C SER A 69 -5.03 8.34 1.06
N GLY A 70 -4.36 7.22 0.81
CA GLY A 70 -4.90 5.90 1.13
C GLY A 70 -6.06 5.44 0.25
N VAL A 71 -6.53 6.31 -0.66
CA VAL A 71 -7.70 6.12 -1.53
C VAL A 71 -7.40 6.65 -2.93
N ALA A 72 -8.01 6.05 -3.94
CA ALA A 72 -7.93 6.57 -5.30
C ALA A 72 -8.78 7.84 -5.43
N ASP A 73 -8.38 8.75 -6.33
CA ASP A 73 -9.15 9.94 -6.64
C ASP A 73 -10.35 9.62 -7.56
N GLU A 74 -11.11 10.66 -7.93
CA GLU A 74 -12.29 10.57 -8.80
C GLU A 74 -11.97 9.99 -10.20
N LYS A 75 -10.71 9.99 -10.61
CA LYS A 75 -10.22 9.45 -11.88
C LYS A 75 -9.61 8.06 -11.73
N GLU A 76 -9.89 7.39 -10.61
CA GLU A 76 -9.30 6.12 -10.21
C GLU A 76 -7.75 6.18 -10.20
N GLN A 77 -7.17 7.31 -9.79
CA GLN A 77 -5.72 7.47 -9.71
C GLN A 77 -5.24 7.37 -8.27
N LEU A 78 -4.14 6.64 -8.06
CA LEU A 78 -3.48 6.56 -6.76
C LEU A 78 -2.07 7.15 -6.86
N LYS A 79 -1.85 8.24 -6.12
CA LYS A 79 -0.56 8.94 -6.05
C LYS A 79 0.30 8.37 -4.94
N PHE A 80 1.58 8.14 -5.25
CA PHE A 80 2.58 7.68 -4.31
C PHE A 80 3.74 8.67 -4.21
N LEU A 81 4.13 9.03 -2.98
CA LEU A 81 5.26 9.92 -2.71
C LEU A 81 6.40 9.14 -2.06
N HIS A 82 7.63 9.51 -2.39
CA HIS A 82 8.81 8.94 -1.74
C HIS A 82 8.84 9.35 -0.27
N TYR A 83 8.82 8.36 0.61
CA TYR A 83 8.88 8.56 2.05
C TYR A 83 10.33 8.76 2.49
N ILE A 84 10.84 9.99 2.41
CA ILE A 84 12.16 10.36 2.97
C ILE A 84 12.00 11.11 4.30
N ASN A 85 11.03 12.02 4.39
CA ASN A 85 10.81 12.87 5.56
C ASN A 85 9.40 13.53 5.48
N PRO A 86 8.55 13.44 6.52
CA PRO A 86 7.24 14.11 6.52
C PRO A 86 7.32 15.64 6.36
N LEU A 87 8.46 16.27 6.67
CA LEU A 87 8.67 17.71 6.56
C LEU A 87 9.20 18.17 5.19
N LYS A 88 9.52 17.25 4.27
CA LYS A 88 10.11 17.61 2.97
C LYS A 88 9.42 16.85 1.85
N PHE A 89 8.61 17.56 1.08
CA PHE A 89 7.97 17.03 -0.11
C PHE A 89 9.03 16.51 -1.10
N SER A 90 8.96 15.20 -1.39
CA SER A 90 9.74 14.62 -2.48
C SER A 90 9.21 15.14 -3.81
N LYS A 91 10.12 15.63 -4.66
CA LYS A 91 9.80 15.99 -6.06
C LYS A 91 9.43 14.77 -6.90
N ASN A 92 9.85 13.58 -6.46
CA ASN A 92 9.64 12.34 -7.17
C ASN A 92 8.37 11.66 -6.69
N TYR A 93 7.50 11.27 -7.62
CA TYR A 93 6.24 10.61 -7.32
C TYR A 93 5.79 9.67 -8.44
N PHE A 94 4.93 8.73 -8.09
CA PHE A 94 4.21 7.89 -9.05
C PHE A 94 2.73 8.23 -9.04
N ILE A 95 2.09 8.05 -10.19
CA ILE A 95 0.64 7.98 -10.31
C ILE A 95 0.31 6.66 -10.99
N LEU A 96 -0.47 5.80 -10.33
CA LEU A 96 -1.03 4.59 -10.93
C LEU A 96 -2.49 4.86 -11.33
N TYR A 97 -2.92 4.30 -12.45
CA TYR A 97 -4.25 4.52 -13.03
C TYR A 97 -5.13 3.28 -12.89
N GLY A 98 -6.46 3.50 -12.83
CA GLY A 98 -7.45 2.42 -12.71
C GLY A 98 -7.42 1.74 -11.34
N MET A 99 -7.03 2.48 -10.29
CA MET A 99 -6.84 1.99 -8.93
C MET A 99 -8.17 1.99 -8.15
N ARG A 100 -8.49 0.85 -7.51
CA ARG A 100 -9.73 0.66 -6.72
C ARG A 100 -9.42 0.11 -5.34
N ALA A 101 -10.23 0.47 -4.34
CA ALA A 101 -10.06 0.08 -2.94
C ALA A 101 -10.00 -1.46 -2.72
N GLY A 102 -10.67 -2.21 -3.58
CA GLY A 102 -10.58 -3.66 -3.65
C GLY A 102 -10.92 -4.15 -5.04
N TYR A 103 -10.39 -5.32 -5.38
CA TYR A 103 -10.59 -6.02 -6.64
C TYR A 103 -11.19 -7.39 -6.34
N ALA A 104 -12.24 -7.76 -7.09
CA ALA A 104 -12.70 -9.15 -7.16
C ALA A 104 -11.69 -9.99 -7.96
N ASP A 105 -11.25 -9.45 -9.10
CA ASP A 105 -10.16 -9.96 -9.92
C ASP A 105 -9.10 -8.86 -10.09
N GLU A 106 -7.86 -9.09 -9.65
CA GLU A 106 -6.83 -8.07 -9.83
C GLU A 106 -6.40 -7.96 -11.29
N PRO A 107 -6.09 -6.74 -11.76
CA PRO A 107 -5.70 -6.54 -13.14
C PRO A 107 -4.39 -7.27 -13.47
N GLN A 108 -4.28 -7.78 -14.69
CA GLN A 108 -3.02 -8.39 -15.17
C GLN A 108 -1.89 -7.36 -15.35
N ARG A 109 -2.28 -6.09 -15.57
CA ARG A 109 -1.37 -4.98 -15.79
C ARG A 109 -1.90 -3.70 -15.15
N ILE A 110 -1.00 -2.92 -14.59
CA ILE A 110 -1.29 -1.59 -14.06
C ILE A 110 -0.48 -0.56 -14.84
N LEU A 111 -1.17 0.47 -15.33
CA LEU A 111 -0.55 1.59 -16.02
C LEU A 111 -0.26 2.71 -15.03
N GLY A 112 0.75 3.51 -15.33
CA GLY A 112 1.06 4.66 -14.50
C GLY A 112 2.09 5.57 -15.13
N THR A 113 2.45 6.59 -14.36
CA THR A 113 3.55 7.50 -14.67
C THR A 113 4.46 7.68 -13.47
N TYR A 114 5.75 7.82 -13.75
CA TYR A 114 6.75 8.27 -12.79
C TYR A 114 7.19 9.69 -13.13
N HIS A 115 7.27 10.55 -12.13
CA HIS A 115 7.70 11.94 -12.26
C HIS A 115 9.00 12.13 -11.47
N ASP A 116 10.06 12.61 -12.11
CA ASP A 116 11.36 12.93 -11.47
C ASP A 116 11.46 14.42 -11.07
N GLY A 117 10.34 15.15 -11.14
CA GLY A 117 10.25 16.59 -10.92
C GLY A 117 10.58 17.45 -12.15
N LYS A 118 11.11 16.86 -13.23
CA LYS A 118 11.35 17.54 -14.52
C LYS A 118 10.71 16.83 -15.70
N ARG A 119 10.65 15.50 -15.63
CA ARG A 119 10.22 14.61 -16.70
C ARG A 119 9.19 13.62 -16.18
N GLU A 120 8.34 13.22 -17.11
CA GLU A 120 7.36 12.16 -16.94
C GLU A 120 7.81 10.93 -17.72
N PHE A 121 7.69 9.77 -17.09
CA PHE A 121 7.95 8.47 -17.71
C PHE A 121 6.70 7.60 -17.59
N LYS A 122 6.15 7.17 -18.72
CA LYS A 122 5.07 6.18 -18.73
C LYS A 122 5.63 4.83 -18.28
N ILE A 123 4.89 4.16 -17.40
CA ILE A 123 5.27 2.86 -16.86
C ILE A 123 4.14 1.85 -17.05
N ILE A 124 4.53 0.59 -17.21
CA ILE A 124 3.63 -0.55 -17.26
C ILE A 124 4.13 -1.57 -16.26
N LEU A 125 3.28 -1.92 -15.31
CA LEU A 125 3.54 -2.92 -14.29
C LEU A 125 2.75 -4.17 -14.64
N LYS A 126 3.38 -5.35 -14.61
CA LYS A 126 2.76 -6.64 -14.90
C LYS A 126 2.66 -7.45 -13.61
N LYS A 127 1.53 -8.13 -13.40
CA LYS A 127 1.36 -9.06 -12.27
C LYS A 127 2.47 -10.12 -12.33
N LYS A 128 3.10 -10.40 -11.19
CA LYS A 128 4.20 -11.37 -11.06
C LYS A 128 3.69 -12.80 -11.05
#